data_AF-A0A2K1QFF6-F1
#
_entry.id   AF-A0A2K1QFF6-F1
#
_cell.length_a   1.000
_cell.length_b   1.000
_cell.length_c   1.000
_cell.angle_alpha   90.00
_cell.angle_beta   90.00
_cell.angle_gamma   90.00
#
_symmetry.space_group_name_H-M   'P 1'
#
loop_
_entity.id
_entity.type
_entity.pdbx_description
1 polymer ?
#
loop_
_entity_poly.entity_id
_entity_poly.type
_entity_poly.pdbx_seq_one_letter_code
_entity_poly.pdbx_strand_id
1 'polypeptide(L)'
;MSDVELLITDHRTHTLTPSKLKLLVPSVGTFFTPLPLRSAFTYQDNRRRISSRRFVAPSFNDIRLVLNTAQVMSLVSAGGVDLMTFDGDVTLYDDGQSLDPSNPAIPRILNLLRQGTRVGIVTAAGYTDAAKYYGRLHGLLDAIAESDLPEETKGNLIVMGGESNFLFEWDGSVKERLRYHRRRDWILDEMRDWTEENIAALLDLAERALRDCVVAMGLQAEVLRKERAVGIIPAEGHRLTREQLEETVLVCQRILEVSDVGKRLPFCAFNGGSDVFIDIGDKSWGVLACQKYFGGIDGSKTLHVGDQFLSVGANDFKARLACTTAWIANPAETVALLDEYMDLQSTRPDGWERYIFQ
;
A
#
# COMPACT_ATOMS: atom_id res chain seq x y z
N MET A 1 0.01 23.02 -16.02
CA MET A 1 -0.30 22.37 -14.72
C MET A 1 -1.55 22.96 -14.07
N SER A 2 -1.72 24.28 -13.96
CA SER A 2 -2.88 24.88 -13.27
C SER A 2 -4.26 24.40 -13.78
N ASP A 3 -4.44 24.23 -15.09
CA ASP A 3 -5.72 23.73 -15.63
C ASP A 3 -6.05 22.30 -15.15
N VAL A 4 -5.02 21.47 -14.96
CA VAL A 4 -5.17 20.10 -14.43
C VAL A 4 -5.49 20.15 -12.93
N GLU A 5 -4.89 21.07 -12.18
CA GLU A 5 -5.24 21.28 -10.76
C GLU A 5 -6.70 21.68 -10.59
N LEU A 6 -7.23 22.52 -11.50
CA LEU A 6 -8.64 22.90 -11.51
C LEU A 6 -9.54 21.69 -11.81
N LEU A 7 -9.18 20.82 -12.75
CA LEU A 7 -9.92 19.58 -13.02
C LEU A 7 -9.93 18.62 -11.82
N ILE A 8 -8.84 18.56 -11.06
CA ILE A 8 -8.75 17.75 -9.84
C ILE A 8 -9.61 18.35 -8.74
N THR A 9 -9.54 19.66 -8.55
CA THR A 9 -10.34 20.38 -7.55
C THR A 9 -11.83 20.25 -7.86
N ASP A 10 -12.22 20.40 -9.12
CA ASP A 10 -13.55 20.13 -9.64
C ASP A 10 -14.00 18.69 -9.33
N HIS A 11 -13.16 17.69 -9.63
CA HIS A 11 -13.49 16.29 -9.34
C HIS A 11 -13.73 16.01 -7.85
N ARG A 12 -13.03 16.71 -6.95
CA ARG A 12 -13.18 16.54 -5.50
C ARG A 12 -14.50 17.06 -4.96
N THR A 13 -15.04 18.13 -5.54
CA THR A 13 -16.25 18.80 -5.05
C THR A 13 -17.52 18.34 -5.77
N HIS A 14 -17.39 17.66 -6.91
CA HIS A 14 -18.52 17.14 -7.69
C HIS A 14 -19.14 15.89 -7.05
N THR A 15 -20.43 15.98 -6.68
CA THR A 15 -21.15 14.90 -6.00
C THR A 15 -22.34 14.32 -6.78
N LEU A 16 -22.87 15.04 -7.78
CA LEU A 16 -24.14 14.67 -8.43
C LEU A 16 -24.00 14.12 -9.86
N THR A 17 -22.95 14.51 -10.58
CA THR A 17 -22.69 14.09 -11.97
C THR A 17 -21.22 13.77 -12.15
N PRO A 18 -20.84 12.90 -13.14
CA PRO A 18 -19.44 12.68 -13.44
C PRO A 18 -18.74 14.01 -13.74
N SER A 19 -17.66 14.30 -13.01
CA SER A 19 -16.87 15.51 -13.27
C SER A 19 -16.19 15.42 -14.65
N LYS A 20 -15.70 16.55 -15.16
CA LYS A 20 -14.98 16.56 -16.44
C LYS A 20 -13.75 15.64 -16.42
N LEU A 21 -13.04 15.57 -15.29
CA LEU A 21 -11.91 14.66 -15.14
C LEU A 21 -12.32 13.19 -15.22
N LYS A 22 -13.47 12.82 -14.62
CA LYS A 22 -14.00 11.45 -14.69
C LYS A 22 -14.41 11.05 -16.10
N LEU A 23 -14.91 11.99 -16.90
CA LEU A 23 -15.21 11.74 -18.33
C LEU A 23 -13.95 11.53 -19.17
N LEU A 24 -12.88 12.29 -18.89
CA LEU A 24 -11.59 12.18 -19.59
C LEU A 24 -10.81 10.92 -19.17
N VAL A 25 -10.88 10.57 -17.89
CA VAL A 25 -10.19 9.43 -17.29
C VAL A 25 -11.21 8.60 -16.50
N PRO A 26 -11.96 7.69 -17.13
CA PRO A 26 -13.00 6.91 -16.46
C PRO A 26 -12.51 6.09 -15.26
N SER A 27 -11.23 5.72 -15.24
CA SER A 27 -10.57 4.98 -14.16
C SER A 27 -10.05 5.85 -13.01
N VAL A 28 -10.22 7.18 -13.07
CA VAL A 28 -9.80 8.08 -11.98
C VAL A 28 -10.60 7.76 -10.72
N GLY A 29 -9.88 7.66 -9.61
CA GLY A 29 -10.45 7.45 -8.27
C GLY A 29 -10.68 8.77 -7.54
N THR A 30 -10.94 8.66 -6.24
CA THR A 30 -11.11 9.81 -5.35
C THR A 30 -9.79 10.51 -5.08
N PHE A 31 -9.79 11.85 -5.00
CA PHE A 31 -8.66 12.62 -4.46
C PHE A 31 -9.00 13.09 -3.04
N PHE A 32 -8.23 12.65 -2.06
CA PHE A 32 -8.43 13.04 -0.65
C PHE A 32 -7.95 14.47 -0.36
N THR A 33 -6.96 14.94 -1.13
CA THR A 33 -6.36 16.27 -0.98
C THR A 33 -6.40 17.03 -2.31
N PRO A 34 -6.29 18.38 -2.32
CA PRO A 34 -5.88 19.06 -3.55
C PRO A 34 -4.52 18.52 -4.01
N LEU A 35 -4.11 18.79 -5.26
CA LEU A 35 -2.78 18.43 -5.75
C LEU A 35 -2.11 19.67 -6.38
N PRO A 36 -1.08 20.26 -5.74
CA PRO A 36 -0.35 21.43 -6.25
C PRO A 36 0.64 21.03 -7.35
N LEU A 37 0.13 20.45 -8.44
CA LEU A 37 0.91 19.91 -9.56
C LEU A 37 1.90 20.91 -10.16
N ARG A 38 1.59 22.21 -10.18
CA ARG A 38 2.50 23.24 -10.66
C ARG A 38 3.71 23.36 -9.74
N SER A 39 3.49 23.49 -8.44
CA SER A 39 4.57 23.60 -7.45
C SER A 39 5.38 22.31 -7.38
N ALA A 40 4.71 21.16 -7.41
CA ALA A 40 5.36 19.85 -7.45
C ALA A 40 6.21 19.65 -8.72
N PHE A 41 5.71 20.08 -9.88
CA PHE A 41 6.48 20.06 -11.12
C PHE A 41 7.72 20.94 -11.01
N THR A 42 7.58 22.19 -10.54
CA THR A 42 8.74 23.09 -10.35
C THR A 42 9.77 22.51 -9.38
N TYR A 43 9.31 21.90 -8.29
CA TYR A 43 10.19 21.25 -7.31
C TYR A 43 11.00 20.11 -7.94
N GLN A 44 10.34 19.18 -8.64
CA GLN A 44 11.02 18.07 -9.32
C GLN A 44 11.88 18.56 -10.49
N ASP A 45 11.43 19.56 -11.26
CA ASP A 45 12.17 20.12 -12.39
C ASP A 45 13.47 20.79 -11.95
N ASN A 46 13.50 21.45 -10.80
CA ASN A 46 14.73 22.03 -10.24
C ASN A 46 15.78 20.96 -9.92
N ARG A 47 15.35 19.76 -9.50
CA ARG A 47 16.23 18.63 -9.14
C ARG A 47 16.64 17.80 -10.35
N ARG A 48 15.69 17.54 -11.25
CA ARG A 48 15.82 16.55 -12.33
C ARG A 48 15.98 17.18 -13.72
N ARG A 49 15.80 18.50 -13.83
CA ARG A 49 15.91 19.27 -15.09
C ARG A 49 15.05 18.69 -16.20
N ILE A 50 13.84 18.23 -15.85
CA ILE A 50 12.86 17.58 -16.72
C ILE A 50 12.60 18.41 -17.97
N SER A 51 12.35 19.72 -17.79
CA SER A 51 12.02 20.70 -18.83
C SER A 51 13.23 21.14 -19.67
N SER A 52 14.45 20.95 -19.16
CA SER A 52 15.68 21.36 -19.83
C SER A 52 16.18 20.32 -20.84
N ARG A 53 15.58 19.13 -20.88
CA ARG A 53 15.93 18.07 -21.84
C ARG A 53 15.47 18.46 -23.24
N ARG A 54 16.38 18.36 -24.22
CA ARG A 54 16.13 18.75 -25.62
C ARG A 54 15.51 17.64 -26.47
N PHE A 55 15.83 16.38 -26.17
CA PHE A 55 15.51 15.23 -27.03
C PHE A 55 14.67 14.16 -26.34
N VAL A 56 14.50 14.25 -25.02
CA VAL A 56 13.78 13.27 -24.21
C VAL A 56 12.66 14.00 -23.48
N ALA A 57 11.42 13.67 -23.83
CA ALA A 57 10.23 14.19 -23.17
C ALA A 57 10.12 13.69 -21.71
N PRO A 58 9.27 14.30 -20.87
CA PRO A 58 8.88 13.74 -19.59
C PRO A 58 8.46 12.27 -19.69
N SER A 59 9.13 11.42 -18.93
CA SER A 59 8.85 10.00 -18.84
C SER A 59 7.68 9.73 -17.88
N PHE A 60 7.17 8.49 -17.91
CA PHE A 60 6.21 8.02 -16.92
C PHE A 60 6.71 8.24 -15.48
N ASN A 61 7.97 7.90 -15.21
CA ASN A 61 8.58 8.07 -13.89
C ASN A 61 8.69 9.54 -13.49
N ASP A 62 8.98 10.45 -14.42
CA ASP A 62 8.99 11.89 -14.13
C ASP A 62 7.60 12.36 -13.64
N ILE A 63 6.53 11.92 -14.31
CA ILE A 63 5.16 12.29 -13.92
C ILE A 63 4.76 11.63 -12.59
N ARG A 64 5.10 10.35 -12.38
CA ARG A 64 4.85 9.62 -11.13
C ARG A 64 5.48 10.34 -9.94
N LEU A 65 6.74 10.76 -10.07
CA LEU A 65 7.44 11.47 -9.01
C LEU A 65 6.86 12.86 -8.74
N VAL A 66 6.43 13.59 -9.79
CA VAL A 66 5.70 14.86 -9.63
C VAL A 66 4.39 14.65 -8.87
N LEU A 67 3.66 13.57 -9.12
CA LEU A 67 2.43 13.23 -8.40
C LEU A 67 2.69 12.84 -6.94
N ASN A 68 3.77 12.09 -6.67
CA ASN A 68 4.19 11.79 -5.30
C ASN A 68 4.49 13.08 -4.52
N THR A 69 5.29 13.97 -5.11
CA THR A 69 5.58 15.29 -4.52
C THR A 69 4.32 16.12 -4.28
N ALA A 70 3.37 16.12 -5.22
CA ALA A 70 2.12 16.87 -5.05
C ALA A 70 1.32 16.35 -3.84
N GLN A 71 1.28 15.04 -3.62
CA GLN A 71 0.61 14.45 -2.46
C GLN A 71 1.31 14.84 -1.15
N VAL A 72 2.63 14.68 -1.10
CA VAL A 72 3.46 15.09 0.06
C VAL A 72 3.25 16.57 0.37
N MET A 73 3.35 17.45 -0.63
CA MET A 73 3.10 18.89 -0.46
C MET A 73 1.70 19.18 0.10
N SER A 74 0.68 18.45 -0.35
CA SER A 74 -0.69 18.66 0.12
C SER A 74 -0.86 18.27 1.58
N LEU A 75 -0.27 17.14 1.98
CA LEU A 75 -0.30 16.65 3.36
C LEU A 75 0.46 17.59 4.29
N VAL A 76 1.68 18.00 3.92
CA VAL A 76 2.47 18.94 4.74
C VAL A 76 1.74 20.30 4.86
N SER A 77 1.11 20.78 3.79
CA SER A 77 0.27 22.00 3.82
C SER A 77 -0.91 21.86 4.77
N ALA A 78 -1.45 20.65 4.91
CA ALA A 78 -2.55 20.33 5.81
C ALA A 78 -2.14 20.20 7.28
N GLY A 79 -0.86 20.37 7.62
CA GLY A 79 -0.33 20.16 8.98
C GLY A 79 0.45 18.87 9.17
N GLY A 80 0.73 18.12 8.10
CA GLY A 80 1.50 16.88 8.14
C GLY A 80 0.65 15.62 7.93
N VAL A 81 1.31 14.47 8.08
CA VAL A 81 0.70 13.14 7.98
C VAL A 81 0.43 12.62 9.38
N ASP A 82 -0.82 12.24 9.66
CA ASP A 82 -1.18 11.65 10.95
C ASP A 82 -0.94 10.13 10.94
N LEU A 83 -1.12 9.48 9.79
CA LEU A 83 -0.84 8.05 9.55
C LEU A 83 -0.06 7.85 8.25
N MET A 84 1.13 7.26 8.34
CA MET A 84 1.85 6.77 7.18
C MET A 84 1.80 5.25 7.16
N THR A 85 1.28 4.68 6.07
CA THR A 85 1.31 3.23 5.87
C THR A 85 2.33 2.87 4.80
N PHE A 86 3.00 1.75 4.97
CA PHE A 86 4.00 1.25 4.04
C PHE A 86 3.62 -0.14 3.61
N ASP A 87 3.77 -0.42 2.32
CA ASP A 87 3.92 -1.79 1.87
C ASP A 87 5.26 -2.38 2.36
N GLY A 88 5.30 -3.70 2.51
CA GLY A 88 6.52 -4.41 2.90
C GLY A 88 7.47 -4.61 1.72
N ASP A 89 7.23 -5.66 0.95
CA ASP A 89 8.08 -6.09 -0.17
C ASP A 89 8.19 -5.01 -1.25
N VAL A 90 9.39 -4.82 -1.80
CA VAL A 90 9.73 -3.87 -2.87
C VAL A 90 9.51 -2.39 -2.52
N THR A 91 9.01 -2.11 -1.31
CA THR A 91 8.79 -0.77 -0.78
C THR A 91 9.73 -0.45 0.39
N LEU A 92 9.78 -1.30 1.42
CA LEU A 92 10.68 -1.11 2.57
C LEU A 92 11.98 -1.91 2.43
N TYR A 93 11.92 -3.06 1.78
CA TYR A 93 13.04 -3.97 1.53
C TYR A 93 12.85 -4.65 0.18
N ASP A 94 13.94 -5.16 -0.40
CA ASP A 94 13.86 -5.89 -1.67
C ASP A 94 13.04 -7.19 -1.53
N ASP A 95 12.52 -7.69 -2.65
CA ASP A 95 11.65 -8.86 -2.69
C ASP A 95 12.25 -10.07 -1.93
N GLY A 96 11.46 -10.60 -0.98
CA GLY A 96 11.85 -11.74 -0.15
C GLY A 96 12.91 -11.43 0.92
N GLN A 97 13.39 -10.19 1.01
CA GLN A 97 14.36 -9.76 2.03
C GLN A 97 13.68 -9.27 3.31
N SER A 98 14.48 -8.92 4.31
CA SER A 98 14.00 -8.36 5.57
C SER A 98 14.47 -6.91 5.72
N LEU A 99 13.76 -6.15 6.54
CA LEU A 99 14.18 -4.83 6.97
C LEU A 99 15.34 -4.98 7.97
N ASP A 100 16.56 -5.00 7.47
CA ASP A 100 17.76 -5.18 8.27
C ASP A 100 18.14 -3.89 9.03
N PRO A 101 18.92 -3.97 10.13
CA PRO A 101 19.27 -2.81 10.95
C PRO A 101 19.99 -1.68 10.21
N SER A 102 20.66 -1.96 9.08
CA SER A 102 21.35 -0.94 8.28
C SER A 102 20.45 -0.23 7.28
N ASN A 103 19.18 -0.66 7.15
CA ASN A 103 18.27 -0.11 6.17
C ASN A 103 18.02 1.40 6.42
N PRO A 104 18.29 2.26 5.42
CA PRO A 104 18.20 3.71 5.58
C PRO A 104 16.80 4.23 5.88
N ALA A 105 15.74 3.46 5.64
CA ALA A 105 14.36 3.84 5.96
C ALA A 105 14.11 3.86 7.48
N ILE A 106 14.77 3.01 8.26
CA ILE A 106 14.58 2.88 9.72
C ILE A 106 14.71 4.23 10.45
N PRO A 107 15.82 4.99 10.34
CA PRO A 107 15.94 6.28 11.03
C PRO A 107 14.88 7.30 10.59
N ARG A 108 14.35 7.21 9.36
CA ARG A 108 13.26 8.08 8.91
C ARG A 108 11.92 7.70 9.54
N ILE A 109 11.63 6.40 9.61
CA ILE A 109 10.43 5.88 10.29
C ILE A 109 10.48 6.24 11.79
N LEU A 110 11.63 6.10 12.45
CA LEU A 110 11.80 6.55 13.83
C LEU A 110 11.55 8.06 13.99
N ASN A 111 11.97 8.87 13.02
CA ASN A 111 11.67 10.30 13.04
C ASN A 111 10.18 10.61 12.86
N LEU A 112 9.47 9.87 12.01
CA LEU A 112 8.01 9.97 11.89
C LEU A 112 7.33 9.65 13.23
N LEU A 113 7.70 8.54 13.87
CA LEU A 113 7.17 8.17 15.19
C LEU A 113 7.46 9.27 16.22
N ARG A 114 8.67 9.83 16.25
CA ARG A 114 9.06 10.93 17.14
C ARG A 114 8.20 12.18 16.95
N GLN A 115 7.73 12.44 15.73
CA GLN A 115 6.81 13.54 15.42
C GLN A 115 5.34 13.24 15.77
N GLY A 116 5.03 12.03 16.26
CA GLY A 116 3.68 11.59 16.58
C GLY A 116 2.91 11.01 15.39
N THR A 117 3.56 10.81 14.24
CA THR A 117 2.96 10.10 13.10
C THR A 117 2.77 8.64 13.45
N ARG A 118 1.59 8.09 13.15
CA ARG A 118 1.30 6.67 13.30
C ARG A 118 1.83 5.92 12.09
N VAL A 119 2.34 4.72 12.29
CA VAL A 119 2.96 3.91 11.24
C VAL A 119 2.25 2.57 11.14
N GLY A 120 1.77 2.24 9.95
CA GLY A 120 1.23 0.92 9.64
C GLY A 120 2.06 0.21 8.57
N ILE A 121 2.50 -1.02 8.81
CA ILE A 121 3.13 -1.84 7.77
C ILE A 121 2.08 -2.80 7.23
N VAL A 122 1.65 -2.63 5.99
CA VAL A 122 0.59 -3.42 5.35
C VAL A 122 1.23 -4.38 4.35
N THR A 123 1.11 -5.69 4.53
CA THR A 123 1.80 -6.68 3.70
C THR A 123 0.86 -7.81 3.28
N ALA A 124 1.07 -8.34 2.07
CA ALA A 124 0.40 -9.54 1.59
C ALA A 124 0.80 -10.80 2.39
N ALA A 125 1.95 -10.80 3.07
CA ALA A 125 2.36 -11.91 3.92
C ALA A 125 1.37 -12.07 5.09
N GLY A 126 0.61 -13.17 5.08
CA GLY A 126 -0.43 -13.49 6.07
C GLY A 126 -0.06 -14.65 7.00
N TYR A 127 0.15 -14.35 8.27
CA TYR A 127 0.46 -15.29 9.34
C TYR A 127 -0.28 -14.91 10.62
N THR A 128 -0.62 -15.90 11.44
CA THR A 128 -1.06 -15.66 12.83
C THR A 128 0.11 -15.57 13.81
N ASP A 129 1.30 -16.00 13.38
CA ASP A 129 2.52 -16.07 14.19
C ASP A 129 3.35 -14.78 14.06
N ALA A 130 3.51 -14.07 15.18
CA ALA A 130 4.31 -12.85 15.28
C ALA A 130 5.78 -13.07 14.90
N ALA A 131 6.35 -14.26 15.13
CA ALA A 131 7.75 -14.55 14.85
C ALA A 131 8.09 -14.40 13.36
N LYS A 132 7.14 -14.69 12.47
CA LYS A 132 7.33 -14.53 11.02
C LYS A 132 7.40 -13.07 10.61
N TYR A 133 6.58 -12.21 11.21
CA TYR A 133 6.65 -10.76 11.00
C TYR A 133 7.92 -10.18 11.60
N TYR A 134 8.30 -10.62 12.80
CA TYR A 134 9.57 -10.23 13.41
C TYR A 134 10.74 -10.55 12.49
N GLY A 135 10.82 -11.77 11.93
CA GLY A 135 11.88 -12.13 10.99
C GLY A 135 12.04 -11.13 9.84
N ARG A 136 10.93 -10.66 9.26
CA ARG A 136 10.92 -9.68 8.15
C ARG A 136 11.19 -8.23 8.61
N LEU A 137 10.91 -7.89 9.87
CA LEU A 137 10.89 -6.50 10.36
C LEU A 137 11.87 -6.23 11.51
N HIS A 138 12.71 -7.20 11.87
CA HIS A 138 13.55 -7.16 13.09
C HIS A 138 14.40 -5.89 13.18
N GLY A 139 14.99 -5.39 12.10
CA GLY A 139 15.80 -4.19 12.14
C GLY A 139 15.04 -2.94 12.60
N LEU A 140 13.78 -2.78 12.16
CA LEU A 140 12.94 -1.67 12.63
C LEU A 140 12.43 -1.92 14.05
N LEU A 141 11.98 -3.14 14.34
CA LEU A 141 11.44 -3.49 15.65
C LEU A 141 12.50 -3.32 16.75
N ASP A 142 13.70 -3.85 16.54
CA ASP A 142 14.80 -3.72 17.49
C ASP A 142 15.24 -2.25 17.62
N ALA A 143 15.30 -1.49 16.51
CA ALA A 143 15.62 -0.07 16.57
C ALA A 143 14.58 0.75 17.35
N ILE A 144 13.28 0.40 17.28
CA ILE A 144 12.24 1.01 18.13
C ILE A 144 12.45 0.62 19.59
N ALA A 145 12.74 -0.64 19.89
CA ALA A 145 13.01 -1.09 21.26
C ALA A 145 14.19 -0.31 21.88
N GLU A 146 15.28 -0.15 21.14
CA GLU A 146 16.51 0.52 21.57
C GLU A 146 16.43 2.04 21.56
N SER A 147 15.42 2.63 20.90
CA SER A 147 15.24 4.08 20.82
C SER A 147 14.84 4.73 22.15
N ASP A 148 15.06 6.04 22.21
CA ASP A 148 14.66 6.96 23.28
C ASP A 148 13.18 7.37 23.23
N LEU A 149 12.40 6.81 22.30
CA LEU A 149 10.97 7.12 22.16
C LEU A 149 10.19 6.74 23.44
N PRO A 150 9.23 7.56 23.88
CA PRO A 150 8.29 7.16 24.91
C PRO A 150 7.52 5.89 24.52
N GLU A 151 7.16 5.04 25.48
CA GLU A 151 6.47 3.77 25.18
C GLU A 151 5.15 3.97 24.45
N GLU A 152 4.41 5.04 24.79
CA GLU A 152 3.19 5.46 24.07
C GLU A 152 3.49 5.75 22.58
N THR A 153 4.62 6.38 22.29
CA THR A 153 5.06 6.67 20.92
C THR A 153 5.51 5.41 20.19
N LYS A 154 6.12 4.44 20.88
CA LYS A 154 6.46 3.13 20.28
C LYS A 154 5.19 2.37 19.87
N GLY A 155 4.13 2.49 20.68
CA GLY A 155 2.79 1.96 20.38
C GLY A 155 2.12 2.53 19.12
N ASN A 156 2.67 3.58 18.51
CA ASN A 156 2.17 4.10 17.23
C ASN A 156 2.57 3.24 16.01
N LEU A 157 3.19 2.07 16.21
CA LEU A 157 3.48 1.10 15.15
C LEU A 157 2.48 -0.08 15.20
N ILE A 158 1.86 -0.37 14.06
CA ILE A 158 1.11 -1.60 13.81
C ILE A 158 1.57 -2.31 12.54
N VAL A 159 1.33 -3.62 12.47
CA VAL A 159 1.56 -4.45 11.28
C VAL A 159 0.23 -5.09 10.88
N MET A 160 -0.18 -4.87 9.64
CA MET A 160 -1.35 -5.47 9.00
C MET A 160 -0.88 -6.53 7.99
N GLY A 161 -1.06 -7.79 8.35
CA GLY A 161 -0.67 -8.95 7.55
C GLY A 161 -1.82 -9.56 6.76
N GLY A 162 -1.47 -10.25 5.68
CA GLY A 162 -2.42 -10.87 4.76
C GLY A 162 -3.36 -9.84 4.14
N GLU A 163 -2.81 -8.69 3.75
CA GLU A 163 -3.47 -7.46 3.28
C GLU A 163 -4.40 -6.79 4.30
N SER A 164 -5.35 -7.53 4.87
CA SER A 164 -6.38 -7.03 5.79
C SER A 164 -6.88 -8.10 6.78
N ASN A 165 -6.02 -9.08 7.10
CA ASN A 165 -6.44 -10.30 7.81
C ASN A 165 -5.89 -10.44 9.23
N PHE A 166 -4.68 -9.95 9.51
CA PHE A 166 -4.02 -10.11 10.80
C PHE A 166 -3.45 -8.77 11.28
N LEU A 167 -3.83 -8.32 12.47
CA LEU A 167 -3.32 -7.09 13.06
C LEU A 167 -2.38 -7.42 14.22
N PHE A 168 -1.21 -6.81 14.21
CA PHE A 168 -0.25 -6.83 15.29
C PHE A 168 0.08 -5.41 15.71
N GLU A 169 0.27 -5.21 17.00
CA GLU A 169 0.70 -3.94 17.58
C GLU A 169 2.06 -4.11 18.21
N TRP A 170 2.86 -3.04 18.21
CA TRP A 170 4.08 -2.97 18.99
C TRP A 170 3.85 -3.33 20.46
N ASP A 171 4.63 -4.26 21.00
CA ASP A 171 4.63 -4.61 22.43
C ASP A 171 6.05 -4.92 22.90
N GLY A 172 6.67 -3.95 23.60
CA GLY A 172 8.03 -4.08 24.12
C GLY A 172 8.20 -5.18 25.18
N SER A 173 7.13 -5.77 25.71
CA SER A 173 7.20 -6.80 26.75
C SER A 173 7.39 -8.23 26.21
N VAL A 174 7.11 -8.46 24.93
CA VAL A 174 7.25 -9.78 24.29
C VAL A 174 8.50 -9.85 23.42
N LYS A 175 9.01 -11.07 23.19
CA LYS A 175 10.27 -11.28 22.45
C LYS A 175 10.20 -10.79 21.01
N GLU A 176 9.11 -11.11 20.32
CA GLU A 176 8.87 -10.77 18.91
C GLU A 176 8.47 -9.31 18.72
N ARG A 177 8.35 -8.55 19.82
CA ARG A 177 7.93 -7.14 19.86
C ARG A 177 6.57 -6.82 19.24
N LEU A 178 5.78 -7.85 18.95
CA LEU A 178 4.51 -7.75 18.26
C LEU A 178 3.47 -8.60 18.99
N ARG A 179 2.37 -7.96 19.40
CA ARG A 179 1.22 -8.63 20.01
C ARG A 179 0.10 -8.76 18.98
N TYR A 180 -0.40 -9.98 18.80
CA TYR A 180 -1.55 -10.26 17.95
C TYR A 180 -2.86 -9.73 18.56
N HIS A 181 -3.66 -9.05 17.75
CA HIS A 181 -5.02 -8.61 18.09
C HIS A 181 -6.06 -9.51 17.46
N ARG A 182 -7.04 -9.97 18.27
CA ARG A 182 -8.11 -10.83 17.76
C ARG A 182 -8.92 -10.04 16.75
N ARG A 183 -9.23 -10.68 15.61
CA ARG A 183 -9.91 -10.04 14.49
C ARG A 183 -11.11 -9.18 14.88
N ARG A 184 -12.00 -9.70 15.72
CA ARG A 184 -13.25 -9.02 16.13
C ARG A 184 -13.03 -7.66 16.80
N ASP A 185 -11.83 -7.39 17.29
CA ASP A 185 -11.51 -6.19 18.07
C ASP A 185 -11.16 -4.99 17.18
N TRP A 186 -10.80 -5.21 15.90
CA TRP A 186 -10.31 -4.15 15.01
C TRP A 186 -10.96 -4.09 13.62
N ILE A 187 -11.69 -5.12 13.21
CA ILE A 187 -12.32 -5.14 11.88
C ILE A 187 -13.27 -3.96 11.65
N LEU A 188 -13.37 -3.59 10.39
CA LEU A 188 -14.36 -2.64 9.89
C LEU A 188 -15.76 -3.25 9.98
N ASP A 189 -16.80 -2.43 9.96
CA ASP A 189 -18.15 -2.95 10.17
C ASP A 189 -18.63 -3.74 8.94
N GLU A 190 -18.22 -3.32 7.75
CA GLU A 190 -18.45 -4.01 6.48
C GLU A 190 -17.76 -5.38 6.43
N MET A 191 -16.62 -5.55 7.12
CA MET A 191 -15.93 -6.83 7.22
C MET A 191 -16.71 -7.87 8.05
N ARG A 192 -17.68 -7.44 8.86
CA ARG A 192 -18.52 -8.35 9.65
C ARG A 192 -19.49 -9.15 8.77
N ASP A 193 -19.82 -8.60 7.60
CA ASP A 193 -20.69 -9.24 6.62
C ASP A 193 -19.95 -10.27 5.75
N TRP A 194 -18.63 -10.41 5.92
CA TRP A 194 -17.82 -11.43 5.26
C TRP A 194 -18.02 -12.78 5.95
N THR A 195 -19.17 -13.41 5.69
CA THR A 195 -19.53 -14.68 6.31
C THR A 195 -18.56 -15.80 5.92
N GLU A 196 -18.36 -16.75 6.83
CA GLU A 196 -17.54 -17.95 6.56
C GLU A 196 -18.04 -18.75 5.35
N GLU A 197 -19.35 -18.75 5.10
CA GLU A 197 -19.94 -19.36 3.90
C GLU A 197 -19.45 -18.69 2.62
N ASN A 198 -19.50 -17.35 2.56
CA ASN A 198 -19.03 -16.62 1.37
C ASN A 198 -17.52 -16.76 1.21
N ILE A 199 -16.75 -16.72 2.31
CA ILE A 199 -15.30 -16.89 2.29
C ILE A 199 -14.94 -18.27 1.74
N ALA A 200 -15.56 -19.33 2.26
CA ALA A 200 -15.35 -20.69 1.78
C ALA A 200 -15.72 -20.81 0.29
N ALA A 201 -16.88 -20.28 -0.12
CA ALA A 201 -17.32 -20.34 -1.50
C ALA A 201 -16.38 -19.61 -2.48
N LEU A 202 -15.84 -18.45 -2.09
CA LEU A 202 -14.88 -17.70 -2.92
C LEU A 202 -13.58 -18.48 -3.05
N LEU A 203 -13.01 -18.91 -1.92
CA LEU A 203 -11.75 -19.62 -1.93
C LEU A 203 -11.87 -20.98 -2.63
N ASP A 204 -13.02 -21.67 -2.56
CA ASP A 204 -13.25 -22.92 -3.32
C ASP A 204 -13.32 -22.68 -4.83
N LEU A 205 -13.89 -21.55 -5.25
CA LEU A 205 -13.89 -21.15 -6.66
C LEU A 205 -12.48 -20.78 -7.12
N ALA A 206 -11.75 -20.02 -6.31
CA ALA A 206 -10.36 -19.65 -6.56
C ALA A 206 -9.46 -20.89 -6.64
N GLU A 207 -9.62 -21.85 -5.73
CA GLU A 207 -8.87 -23.09 -5.72
C GLU A 207 -9.12 -23.94 -6.97
N ARG A 208 -10.37 -24.02 -7.42
CA ARG A 208 -10.71 -24.69 -8.70
C ARG A 208 -10.03 -23.99 -9.88
N ALA A 209 -10.12 -22.66 -9.97
CA ALA A 209 -9.48 -21.89 -11.03
C ALA A 209 -7.95 -22.08 -11.05
N LEU A 210 -7.30 -22.06 -9.89
CA LEU A 210 -5.87 -22.33 -9.77
C LEU A 210 -5.50 -23.74 -10.24
N ARG A 211 -6.28 -24.77 -9.85
CA ARG A 211 -6.06 -26.15 -10.31
C ARG A 211 -6.22 -26.27 -11.83
N ASP A 212 -7.21 -25.60 -12.40
CA ASP A 212 -7.42 -25.58 -13.85
C ASP A 212 -6.22 -24.91 -14.57
N CYS A 213 -5.69 -23.82 -14.04
CA CYS A 213 -4.46 -23.19 -14.55
C CYS A 213 -3.25 -24.13 -14.47
N VAL A 214 -3.06 -24.82 -13.33
CA VAL A 214 -1.96 -25.78 -13.14
C VAL A 214 -2.03 -26.89 -14.19
N VAL A 215 -3.21 -27.45 -14.44
CA VAL A 215 -3.41 -28.51 -15.44
C VAL A 215 -3.24 -27.97 -16.86
N ALA A 216 -3.89 -26.86 -17.20
CA ALA A 216 -3.93 -26.31 -18.55
C ALA A 216 -2.54 -25.87 -19.06
N MET A 217 -1.72 -25.30 -18.17
CA MET A 217 -0.36 -24.85 -18.50
C MET A 217 0.73 -25.87 -18.12
N GLY A 218 0.38 -27.02 -17.54
CA GLY A 218 1.33 -28.03 -17.09
C GLY A 218 2.30 -27.53 -16.01
N LEU A 219 1.83 -26.65 -15.12
CA LEU A 219 2.67 -26.02 -14.10
C LEU A 219 3.17 -27.06 -13.10
N GLN A 220 4.46 -27.01 -12.76
CA GLN A 220 5.04 -27.79 -11.67
C GLN A 220 4.82 -27.03 -10.35
N ALA A 221 3.58 -27.05 -9.87
CA ALA A 221 3.14 -26.28 -8.70
C ALA A 221 2.14 -27.07 -7.84
N GLU A 222 2.12 -26.74 -6.55
CA GLU A 222 1.19 -27.28 -5.57
C GLU A 222 0.20 -26.20 -5.14
N VAL A 223 -1.07 -26.57 -4.95
CA VAL A 223 -2.09 -25.66 -4.45
C VAL A 223 -2.06 -25.63 -2.92
N LEU A 224 -1.93 -24.44 -2.34
CA LEU A 224 -1.91 -24.22 -0.90
C LEU A 224 -3.14 -23.43 -0.45
N ARG A 225 -3.98 -24.05 0.38
CA ARG A 225 -5.16 -23.43 1.00
C ARG A 225 -4.85 -22.99 2.44
N LYS A 226 -5.14 -21.72 2.74
CA LYS A 226 -5.08 -21.10 4.08
C LYS A 226 -6.50 -20.72 4.52
N GLU A 227 -6.63 -20.21 5.75
CA GLU A 227 -7.91 -19.77 6.31
C GLU A 227 -8.61 -18.72 5.42
N ARG A 228 -7.83 -17.81 4.83
CA ARG A 228 -8.34 -16.64 4.07
C ARG A 228 -7.60 -16.35 2.79
N ALA A 229 -6.90 -17.35 2.30
CA ALA A 229 -6.14 -17.25 1.08
C ALA A 229 -6.04 -18.61 0.43
N VAL A 230 -5.90 -18.64 -0.89
CA VAL A 230 -5.53 -19.84 -1.62
C VAL A 230 -4.56 -19.44 -2.72
N GLY A 231 -3.56 -20.27 -2.97
CA GLY A 231 -2.52 -19.95 -3.93
C GLY A 231 -1.86 -21.18 -4.52
N ILE A 232 -0.92 -20.95 -5.43
CA ILE A 232 -0.02 -21.96 -5.95
C ILE A 232 1.42 -21.61 -5.62
N ILE A 233 2.17 -22.59 -5.13
CA ILE A 233 3.61 -22.48 -4.89
C ILE A 233 4.36 -23.43 -5.83
N PRO A 234 5.57 -23.10 -6.30
CA PRO A 234 6.33 -24.01 -7.14
C PRO A 234 6.66 -25.30 -6.38
N ALA A 235 6.56 -26.44 -7.07
CA ALA A 235 7.00 -27.71 -6.52
C ALA A 235 8.50 -27.66 -6.21
N GLU A 236 8.97 -28.51 -5.29
CA GLU A 236 10.37 -28.51 -4.87
C GLU A 236 11.33 -28.59 -6.07
N GLY A 237 12.33 -27.71 -6.10
CA GLY A 237 13.32 -27.63 -7.18
C GLY A 237 12.83 -26.97 -8.48
N HIS A 238 11.57 -26.56 -8.56
CA HIS A 238 10.99 -25.90 -9.75
C HIS A 238 10.83 -24.40 -9.55
N ARG A 239 10.64 -23.69 -10.66
CA ARG A 239 10.30 -22.26 -10.69
C ARG A 239 9.24 -22.03 -11.75
N LEU A 240 8.29 -21.16 -11.45
CA LEU A 240 7.32 -20.68 -12.42
C LEU A 240 7.89 -19.44 -13.11
N THR A 241 7.64 -19.29 -14.42
CA THR A 241 8.04 -18.06 -15.12
C THR A 241 7.07 -16.93 -14.78
N ARG A 242 7.52 -15.69 -14.95
CA ARG A 242 6.66 -14.52 -14.72
C ARG A 242 5.38 -14.59 -15.55
N GLU A 243 5.47 -15.01 -16.80
CA GLU A 243 4.33 -15.13 -17.71
C GLU A 243 3.31 -16.16 -17.22
N GLN A 244 3.77 -17.29 -16.64
CA GLN A 244 2.89 -18.29 -16.04
C GLN A 244 2.16 -17.74 -14.81
N LEU A 245 2.88 -16.98 -13.98
CA LEU A 245 2.31 -16.35 -12.79
C LEU A 245 1.27 -15.29 -13.17
N GLU A 246 1.60 -14.38 -14.09
CA GLU A 246 0.68 -13.34 -14.57
C GLU A 246 -0.56 -13.92 -15.25
N GLU A 247 -0.40 -14.94 -16.12
CA GLU A 247 -1.55 -15.62 -16.75
C GLU A 247 -2.47 -16.25 -15.70
N THR A 248 -1.90 -16.92 -14.69
CA THR A 248 -2.67 -17.52 -13.59
C THR A 248 -3.46 -16.47 -12.81
N VAL A 249 -2.84 -15.33 -12.48
CA VAL A 249 -3.49 -14.20 -11.79
C VAL A 249 -4.66 -13.68 -12.62
N LEU A 250 -4.42 -13.39 -13.91
CA LEU A 250 -5.43 -12.82 -14.80
C LEU A 250 -6.64 -13.75 -14.97
N VAL A 251 -6.41 -15.05 -15.15
CA VAL A 251 -7.47 -16.05 -15.29
C VAL A 251 -8.29 -16.14 -14.00
N CYS A 252 -7.63 -16.30 -12.85
CA CYS A 252 -8.31 -16.40 -11.56
C CYS A 252 -9.09 -15.14 -11.23
N GLN A 253 -8.48 -13.96 -11.42
CA GLN A 253 -9.14 -12.68 -11.20
C GLN A 253 -10.39 -12.56 -12.07
N ARG A 254 -10.30 -12.89 -13.36
CA ARG A 254 -11.46 -12.78 -14.26
C ARG A 254 -12.59 -13.71 -13.86
N ILE A 255 -12.29 -14.95 -13.48
CA ILE A 255 -13.29 -15.93 -13.02
C ILE A 255 -13.99 -15.42 -11.75
N LEU A 256 -13.23 -14.91 -10.79
CA LEU A 256 -13.77 -14.43 -9.52
C LEU A 256 -14.60 -13.16 -9.70
N GLU A 257 -14.12 -12.18 -10.47
CA GLU A 257 -14.81 -10.89 -10.70
C GLU A 257 -16.21 -11.05 -11.30
N VAL A 258 -16.41 -12.04 -12.18
CA VAL A 258 -17.73 -12.25 -12.82
C VAL A 258 -18.67 -13.12 -11.98
N SER A 259 -18.14 -13.82 -10.98
CA SER A 259 -18.90 -14.72 -10.10
C SER A 259 -19.77 -13.98 -9.10
N ASP A 260 -20.86 -14.61 -8.64
CA ASP A 260 -21.75 -14.00 -7.64
C ASP A 260 -21.10 -13.87 -6.26
N VAL A 261 -20.13 -14.73 -5.93
CA VAL A 261 -19.40 -14.64 -4.66
C VAL A 261 -18.33 -13.54 -4.71
N GLY A 262 -17.60 -13.39 -5.82
CA GLY A 262 -16.60 -12.33 -5.98
C GLY A 262 -17.20 -10.93 -6.11
N LYS A 263 -18.49 -10.81 -6.45
CA LYS A 263 -19.23 -9.53 -6.34
C LYS A 263 -19.62 -9.15 -4.91
N ARG A 264 -19.67 -10.13 -4.00
CA ARG A 264 -20.08 -9.95 -2.60
C ARG A 264 -18.91 -9.80 -1.64
N LEU A 265 -17.75 -10.35 -2.00
CA LEU A 265 -16.54 -10.30 -1.19
C LEU A 265 -15.41 -9.62 -1.95
N PRO A 266 -14.71 -8.65 -1.32
CA PRO A 266 -13.46 -8.17 -1.86
C PRO A 266 -12.40 -9.27 -1.79
N PHE A 267 -11.55 -9.31 -2.81
CA PHE A 267 -10.41 -10.21 -2.90
C PHE A 267 -9.29 -9.54 -3.69
N CYS A 268 -8.07 -10.03 -3.51
CA CYS A 268 -6.93 -9.66 -4.33
C CYS A 268 -6.26 -10.93 -4.87
N ALA A 269 -6.09 -11.01 -6.19
CA ALA A 269 -5.26 -12.01 -6.83
C ALA A 269 -3.95 -11.33 -7.26
N PHE A 270 -2.81 -11.87 -6.87
CA PHE A 270 -1.53 -11.22 -7.14
C PHE A 270 -0.42 -12.24 -7.45
N ASN A 271 0.58 -11.74 -8.20
CA ASN A 271 1.82 -12.43 -8.50
C ASN A 271 2.85 -12.08 -7.41
N GLY A 272 3.23 -13.04 -6.59
CA GLY A 272 4.23 -12.88 -5.52
C GLY A 272 5.67 -13.07 -5.98
N GLY A 273 5.95 -12.94 -7.29
CA GLY A 273 7.28 -13.08 -7.88
C GLY A 273 7.72 -14.54 -8.11
N SER A 274 7.32 -15.45 -7.22
CA SER A 274 7.58 -16.90 -7.34
C SER A 274 6.33 -17.77 -7.16
N ASP A 275 5.25 -17.21 -6.63
CA ASP A 275 3.98 -17.86 -6.37
C ASP A 275 2.80 -16.96 -6.79
N VAL A 276 1.58 -17.51 -6.76
CA VAL A 276 0.34 -16.75 -6.94
C VAL A 276 -0.54 -16.99 -5.73
N PHE A 277 -1.09 -15.92 -5.17
CA PHE A 277 -2.07 -16.01 -4.09
C PHE A 277 -3.31 -15.18 -4.39
N ILE A 278 -4.43 -15.66 -3.85
CA ILE A 278 -5.73 -15.03 -3.87
C ILE A 278 -6.16 -14.88 -2.41
N ASP A 279 -6.15 -13.66 -1.91
CA ASP A 279 -6.47 -13.31 -0.53
C ASP A 279 -7.88 -12.74 -0.43
N ILE A 280 -8.57 -13.01 0.69
CA ILE A 280 -9.81 -12.32 1.05
C ILE A 280 -9.48 -10.91 1.55
N GLY A 281 -10.13 -9.91 0.97
CA GLY A 281 -9.81 -8.50 1.18
C GLY A 281 -8.75 -7.99 0.22
N ASP A 282 -8.37 -6.72 0.40
CA ASP A 282 -7.26 -6.10 -0.33
C ASP A 282 -6.57 -5.03 0.55
N LYS A 283 -5.43 -4.48 0.12
CA LYS A 283 -4.68 -3.45 0.88
C LYS A 283 -5.51 -2.21 1.22
N SER A 284 -6.56 -1.86 0.46
CA SER A 284 -7.41 -0.72 0.83
C SER A 284 -8.13 -0.96 2.16
N TRP A 285 -8.61 -2.18 2.37
CA TRP A 285 -9.22 -2.63 3.62
C TRP A 285 -8.21 -2.69 4.76
N GLY A 286 -6.96 -3.05 4.47
CA GLY A 286 -5.85 -2.99 5.43
C GLY A 286 -5.58 -1.57 5.91
N VAL A 287 -5.46 -0.61 4.98
CA VAL A 287 -5.27 0.81 5.29
C VAL A 287 -6.47 1.38 6.07
N LEU A 288 -7.70 1.09 5.66
CA LEU A 288 -8.91 1.51 6.39
C LEU A 288 -8.94 0.95 7.82
N ALA A 289 -8.52 -0.30 8.01
CA ALA A 289 -8.40 -0.90 9.34
C ALA A 289 -7.34 -0.19 10.18
N CYS A 290 -6.17 0.16 9.60
CA CYS A 290 -5.16 0.98 10.28
C CYS A 290 -5.72 2.36 10.69
N GLN A 291 -6.45 3.02 9.80
CA GLN A 291 -7.11 4.30 10.07
C GLN A 291 -8.10 4.20 11.24
N LYS A 292 -8.99 3.18 11.22
CA LYS A 292 -9.94 2.92 12.32
C LYS A 292 -9.22 2.60 13.62
N TYR A 293 -8.19 1.77 13.59
CA TYR A 293 -7.43 1.34 14.77
C TYR A 293 -6.87 2.54 15.53
N PHE A 294 -6.31 3.52 14.81
CA PHE A 294 -5.78 4.76 15.39
C PHE A 294 -6.84 5.84 15.64
N GLY A 295 -8.11 5.47 15.80
CA GLY A 295 -9.19 6.40 16.17
C GLY A 295 -9.93 7.05 15.01
N GLY A 296 -9.84 6.50 13.79
CA GLY A 296 -10.55 6.98 12.61
C GLY A 296 -9.82 8.13 11.89
N ILE A 297 -8.53 7.94 11.61
CA ILE A 297 -7.73 8.91 10.86
C ILE A 297 -8.23 9.01 9.42
N ASP A 298 -8.51 10.24 8.96
CA ASP A 298 -9.06 10.46 7.61
C ASP A 298 -8.06 10.13 6.48
N GLY A 299 -8.58 9.73 5.31
CA GLY A 299 -7.78 9.46 4.11
C GLY A 299 -6.97 10.66 3.62
N SER A 300 -7.42 11.89 3.90
CA SER A 300 -6.69 13.14 3.61
C SER A 300 -5.55 13.44 4.58
N LYS A 301 -5.45 12.68 5.68
CA LYS A 301 -4.37 12.71 6.68
C LYS A 301 -3.51 11.45 6.66
N THR A 302 -3.80 10.55 5.73
CA THR A 302 -3.13 9.27 5.57
C THR A 302 -2.35 9.23 4.26
N LEU A 303 -1.08 8.82 4.31
CA LEU A 303 -0.27 8.51 3.13
C LEU A 303 0.09 7.04 3.11
N HIS A 304 -0.31 6.33 2.06
CA HIS A 304 0.23 5.00 1.75
C HIS A 304 1.45 5.13 0.85
N VAL A 305 2.49 4.36 1.13
CA VAL A 305 3.71 4.26 0.34
C VAL A 305 3.82 2.81 -0.12
N GLY A 306 3.78 2.56 -1.42
CA GLY A 306 3.73 1.20 -1.98
C GLY A 306 4.08 1.14 -3.46
N ASP A 307 4.30 -0.06 -3.99
CA ASP A 307 4.68 -0.28 -5.39
C ASP A 307 3.50 -0.78 -6.26
N GLN A 308 3.12 0.01 -7.26
CA GLN A 308 2.08 -0.36 -8.23
C GLN A 308 2.65 -0.92 -9.56
N PHE A 309 3.97 -1.14 -9.68
CA PHE A 309 4.60 -1.75 -10.85
C PHE A 309 4.49 -3.27 -10.85
N LEU A 310 4.44 -3.90 -9.67
CA LEU A 310 4.33 -5.34 -9.56
C LEU A 310 2.86 -5.78 -9.74
N SER A 311 2.63 -6.35 -10.92
CA SER A 311 1.46 -7.14 -11.41
C SER A 311 0.28 -6.40 -12.04
N VAL A 312 -0.31 -7.06 -13.05
CA VAL A 312 -1.67 -6.77 -13.50
C VAL A 312 -2.61 -7.40 -12.46
N GLY A 313 -3.22 -6.57 -11.62
CA GLY A 313 -3.92 -7.00 -10.40
C GLY A 313 -3.42 -6.31 -9.12
N ALA A 314 -2.34 -5.51 -9.22
CA ALA A 314 -1.60 -4.81 -8.16
C ALA A 314 -2.39 -4.57 -6.85
N ASN A 315 -1.97 -5.26 -5.80
CA ASN A 315 -2.50 -5.11 -4.44
C ASN A 315 -2.36 -3.65 -3.93
N ASP A 316 -1.27 -2.94 -4.23
CA ASP A 316 -1.07 -1.54 -3.82
C ASP A 316 -1.94 -0.54 -4.57
N PHE A 317 -2.38 -0.88 -5.78
CA PHE A 317 -3.28 -0.01 -6.54
C PHE A 317 -4.60 0.21 -5.81
N LYS A 318 -5.05 -0.76 -5.00
CA LYS A 318 -6.27 -0.64 -4.20
C LYS A 318 -6.12 0.34 -3.05
N ALA A 319 -4.93 0.51 -2.47
CA ALA A 319 -4.71 1.42 -1.34
C ALA A 319 -5.15 2.87 -1.61
N ARG A 320 -5.09 3.31 -2.87
CA ARG A 320 -5.58 4.64 -3.31
C ARG A 320 -7.08 4.86 -3.15
N LEU A 321 -7.85 3.79 -2.85
CA LEU A 321 -9.27 3.88 -2.52
C LEU A 321 -9.50 4.28 -1.06
N ALA A 322 -8.49 4.17 -0.20
CA ALA A 322 -8.57 4.47 1.23
C ALA A 322 -7.87 5.78 1.63
N CYS A 323 -6.82 6.18 0.90
CA CYS A 323 -6.03 7.37 1.24
C CYS A 323 -5.21 7.91 0.06
N THR A 324 -4.46 8.98 0.31
CA THR A 324 -3.39 9.41 -0.62
C THR A 324 -2.32 8.32 -0.73
N THR A 325 -1.72 8.12 -1.90
CA THR A 325 -0.75 7.06 -2.17
C THR A 325 0.45 7.56 -2.98
N ALA A 326 1.65 7.43 -2.43
CA ALA A 326 2.89 7.59 -3.19
C ALA A 326 3.27 6.27 -3.86
N TRP A 327 3.42 6.29 -5.18
CA TRP A 327 3.83 5.12 -5.96
C TRP A 327 5.35 5.07 -6.04
N ILE A 328 5.94 4.08 -5.38
CA ILE A 328 7.38 3.82 -5.28
C ILE A 328 7.78 2.66 -6.18
N ALA A 329 8.99 2.69 -6.76
CA ALA A 329 9.51 1.62 -7.61
C ALA A 329 10.56 0.71 -6.95
N ASN A 330 11.06 1.09 -5.77
CA ASN A 330 12.10 0.37 -5.01
C ASN A 330 12.33 1.05 -3.64
N PRO A 331 13.04 0.38 -2.71
CA PRO A 331 13.33 0.95 -1.39
C PRO A 331 14.07 2.28 -1.38
N ALA A 332 14.93 2.56 -2.37
CA ALA A 332 15.66 3.83 -2.44
C ALA A 332 14.72 5.02 -2.72
N GLU A 333 13.66 4.81 -3.51
CA GLU A 333 12.63 5.81 -3.72
C GLU A 333 11.76 6.05 -2.47
N THR A 334 11.52 5.04 -1.63
CA THR A 334 10.90 5.23 -0.30
C THR A 334 11.73 6.17 0.56
N VAL A 335 13.05 5.94 0.65
CA VAL A 335 13.96 6.82 1.39
C VAL A 335 13.94 8.24 0.84
N ALA A 336 14.00 8.38 -0.49
CA ALA A 336 13.95 9.68 -1.13
C ALA A 336 12.62 10.42 -0.86
N LEU A 337 11.49 9.71 -0.82
CA LEU A 337 10.18 10.28 -0.48
C LEU A 337 10.15 10.76 0.97
N LEU A 338 10.70 9.97 1.91
CA LEU A 338 10.76 10.34 3.32
C LEU A 338 11.67 11.54 3.56
N ASP A 339 12.83 11.58 2.90
CA ASP A 339 13.75 12.73 2.92
C ASP A 339 13.05 13.97 2.33
N GLU A 340 12.34 13.83 1.21
CA GLU A 340 11.55 14.90 0.61
C GLU A 340 10.42 15.41 1.53
N TYR A 341 9.71 14.51 2.23
CA TYR A 341 8.69 14.87 3.21
C TYR A 341 9.28 15.74 4.34
N MET A 342 10.42 15.34 4.91
CA MET A 342 11.09 16.08 5.98
C MET A 342 11.64 17.44 5.48
N ASP A 343 12.20 17.48 4.28
CA ASP A 343 12.65 18.73 3.64
C ASP A 343 11.47 19.70 3.45
N LEU A 344 10.33 19.21 2.98
CA LEU A 344 9.14 20.04 2.76
C LEU A 344 8.49 20.51 4.07
N GLN A 345 8.54 19.71 5.14
CA GLN A 345 8.12 20.14 6.47
C GLN A 345 8.91 21.36 6.96
N SER A 346 10.22 21.43 6.65
CA SER A 346 11.12 22.49 7.14
C SER A 346 11.15 23.74 6.27
N THR A 347 11.03 23.61 4.95
CA THR A 347 11.31 24.71 4.00
C THR A 347 10.08 25.40 3.42
N ARG A 348 8.89 24.79 3.50
CA ARG A 348 7.59 25.32 3.01
C ARG A 348 7.73 26.18 1.71
N PRO A 349 7.94 25.58 0.52
CA PRO A 349 8.33 26.31 -0.70
C PRO A 349 7.36 27.43 -1.14
N ASP A 350 7.86 28.62 -1.50
CA ASP A 350 7.03 29.78 -1.86
C ASP A 350 5.82 29.48 -2.80
N GLY A 351 4.64 30.02 -2.45
CA GLY A 351 3.44 30.01 -3.30
C GLY A 351 2.58 28.75 -3.24
N TRP A 352 2.96 27.73 -2.46
CA TRP A 352 2.12 26.57 -2.15
C TRP A 352 1.09 26.81 -1.02
N GLU A 353 1.19 27.93 -0.30
CA GLU A 353 0.25 28.29 0.79
C GLU A 353 -1.19 28.45 0.30
N ARG A 354 -1.37 28.74 -1.00
CA ARG A 354 -2.70 28.80 -1.64
C ARG A 354 -3.45 27.47 -1.67
N TYR A 355 -2.77 26.37 -1.34
CA TYR A 355 -3.36 25.03 -1.23
C TYR A 355 -3.58 24.61 0.24
N ILE A 356 -3.33 25.51 1.20
CA ILE A 356 -3.82 25.37 2.57
C ILE A 356 -5.35 25.42 2.49
N PHE A 357 -6.00 24.35 2.94
CA PHE A 357 -7.43 24.09 2.81
C PHE A 357 -8.30 25.34 3.09
N GLN A 358 -9.13 25.71 2.10
CA GLN A 358 -10.44 26.33 2.32
C GLN A 358 -11.50 25.25 2.42
#